data_AF-A0A7W5AQS6-F1
#
_entry.id   AF-A0A7W5AQS6-F1
#
_cell.length_a   1.000
_cell.length_b   1.000
_cell.length_c   1.000
_cell.angle_alpha   90.00
_cell.angle_beta   90.00
_cell.angle_gamma   90.00
#
_symmetry.space_group_name_H-M   'P 1'
#
loop_
_entity.id
_entity.type
_entity.pdbx_description
1 polymer ?
#
loop_
_entity_poly.entity_id
_entity_poly.type
_entity_poly.pdbx_seq_one_letter_code
_entity_poly.pdbx_strand_id
1 'polypeptide(L)'
;MATILARLGRFAFEHRIAMLLAWLTILGGAIFAGLTAPAAPADDFSMPGTESQQTFELLQERFPGLIAESAEARVVFVAPDGQQVTSEPYKSVIDTAVAQLGQGGQVDRVDDPFESHAVSDDKTAAYATVTFEVAASSVNADSRADLDAAAGTARASGLTVEAGGDALEAGGPAGIAELVAIGLAAVILFITLGSLVAAGLPLVTALIGVAVSMLSLLAVSDAFGLSSTSTTAVA
;
A
#
# COMPACT_ATOMS: atom_id res chain seq x y z
N MET A 1 28.23 -25.76 -26.47
CA MET A 1 27.76 -25.11 -25.23
C MET A 1 28.61 -25.47 -24.01
N ALA A 2 28.90 -26.74 -23.73
CA ALA A 2 29.70 -27.16 -22.55
C ALA A 2 31.09 -26.51 -22.45
N THR A 3 31.79 -26.31 -23.57
CA THR A 3 33.13 -25.66 -23.60
C THR A 3 33.09 -24.16 -23.30
N ILE A 4 31.99 -23.47 -23.60
CA ILE A 4 31.82 -22.04 -23.29
C ILE A 4 31.55 -21.87 -21.79
N LEU A 5 30.65 -22.68 -21.20
CA LEU A 5 30.39 -22.67 -19.76
C LEU A 5 31.64 -23.06 -18.95
N ALA A 6 32.40 -24.07 -19.42
CA ALA A 6 33.63 -24.49 -18.74
C ALA A 6 34.71 -23.40 -18.75
N ARG A 7 34.85 -22.66 -19.87
CA ARG A 7 35.76 -21.50 -19.95
C ARG A 7 35.30 -20.36 -19.04
N LEU A 8 34.01 -20.08 -19.01
CA LEU A 8 33.45 -19.01 -18.18
C LEU A 8 33.58 -19.32 -16.68
N GLY A 9 33.29 -20.55 -16.26
CA GLY A 9 33.46 -20.99 -14.88
C GLY A 9 34.93 -20.97 -14.43
N ARG A 10 35.86 -21.38 -15.31
CA ARG A 10 37.29 -21.33 -15.03
C ARG A 10 37.80 -19.89 -14.92
N PHE A 11 37.37 -19.02 -15.82
CA PHE A 11 37.70 -17.59 -15.78
C PHE A 11 37.18 -16.92 -14.51
N ALA A 12 35.94 -17.22 -14.10
CA ALA A 12 35.34 -16.70 -12.88
C ALA A 12 36.10 -17.16 -11.62
N PHE A 13 36.57 -18.41 -11.58
CA PHE A 13 37.34 -18.92 -10.45
C PHE A 13 38.77 -18.36 -10.37
N GLU A 14 39.44 -18.27 -11.52
CA GLU A 14 40.80 -17.71 -11.62
C GLU A 14 40.81 -16.21 -11.27
N HIS A 15 39.74 -15.48 -11.60
CA HIS A 15 39.60 -14.03 -11.34
C HIS A 15 38.55 -13.71 -10.28
N ARG A 16 38.39 -14.58 -9.27
CA ARG A 16 37.34 -14.45 -8.24
C ARG A 16 37.28 -13.07 -7.57
N ILE A 17 38.43 -12.43 -7.33
CA ILE A 17 38.49 -11.10 -6.71
C ILE A 17 38.03 -10.02 -7.70
N ALA A 18 38.50 -10.06 -8.95
CA ALA A 18 38.06 -9.10 -9.97
C ALA A 18 36.56 -9.25 -10.26
N MET A 19 36.05 -10.48 -10.25
CA MET A 19 34.62 -10.76 -10.38
C MET A 19 33.81 -10.18 -9.21
N LEU A 20 34.28 -10.37 -7.96
CA LEU A 20 33.65 -9.77 -6.78
C LEU A 20 33.66 -8.24 -6.85
N LEU A 21 34.78 -7.63 -7.24
CA LEU A 21 34.88 -6.16 -7.37
C LEU A 21 33.98 -5.61 -8.48
N ALA A 22 33.87 -6.30 -9.61
CA ALA A 22 32.96 -5.93 -10.68
C ALA A 22 31.50 -5.93 -10.20
N TRP A 23 31.08 -6.99 -9.50
CA TRP A 23 29.73 -7.06 -8.91
C TRP A 23 29.50 -6.00 -7.84
N LEU A 24 30.48 -5.74 -6.97
CA LEU A 24 30.39 -4.66 -5.99
C LEU A 24 30.30 -3.28 -6.63
N THR A 25 30.94 -3.08 -7.78
CA THR A 25 30.87 -1.82 -8.53
C THR A 25 29.52 -1.65 -9.20
N ILE A 26 28.96 -2.72 -9.79
CA ILE A 26 27.59 -2.70 -10.35
C ILE A 26 26.59 -2.41 -9.23
N LEU A 27 26.72 -3.10 -8.09
CA LEU A 27 25.88 -2.90 -6.91
C LEU A 27 25.97 -1.45 -6.40
N GLY A 28 27.19 -0.94 -6.21
CA GLY A 28 27.41 0.43 -5.77
C GLY A 28 26.87 1.45 -6.76
N GLY A 29 27.01 1.20 -8.07
CA GLY A 29 26.44 2.04 -9.12
C GLY A 29 24.91 2.06 -9.11
N ALA A 30 24.26 0.91 -8.93
CA ALA A 30 22.81 0.82 -8.81
C ALA A 30 22.29 1.52 -7.55
N ILE A 31 22.93 1.32 -6.40
CA ILE A 31 22.59 2.01 -5.15
C ILE A 31 22.76 3.52 -5.30
N PHE A 32 23.88 3.98 -5.85
CA PHE A 32 24.12 5.39 -6.08
C PHE A 32 23.07 6.00 -7.00
N ALA A 33 22.80 5.35 -8.14
CA ALA A 33 21.79 5.80 -9.09
C ALA A 33 20.40 5.91 -8.44
N GLY A 34 19.95 4.88 -7.72
CA GLY A 34 18.64 4.88 -7.07
C GLY A 34 18.52 5.90 -5.93
N LEU A 35 19.59 6.15 -5.15
CA LEU A 35 19.58 7.20 -4.11
C LEU A 35 19.59 8.62 -4.68
N THR A 36 20.13 8.81 -5.89
CA THR A 36 20.16 10.11 -6.59
C THR A 36 18.99 10.32 -7.54
N ALA A 37 18.17 9.28 -7.76
CA ALA A 37 17.04 9.36 -8.66
C ALA A 37 15.96 10.29 -8.08
N PRO A 38 15.27 11.08 -8.92
CA PRO A 38 14.08 11.81 -8.49
C PRO A 38 13.02 10.84 -7.98
N ALA A 39 12.12 11.33 -7.11
CA ALA A 39 10.99 10.53 -6.65
C ALA A 39 10.17 10.03 -7.86
N ALA A 40 9.73 8.77 -7.81
CA ALA A 40 8.91 8.19 -8.86
C ALA A 40 7.69 9.10 -9.11
N PRO A 41 7.29 9.31 -10.38
CA PRO A 41 6.04 10.01 -10.68
C PRO A 41 4.87 9.34 -9.96
N ALA A 42 3.85 10.13 -9.59
CA ALA A 42 2.58 9.57 -9.11
C ALA A 42 2.02 8.57 -10.13
N ASP A 43 1.24 7.59 -9.66
CA ASP A 43 0.62 6.54 -10.48
C ASP A 43 -0.44 7.10 -11.43
N ASP A 44 -0.03 7.90 -12.41
CA ASP A 44 -0.95 8.40 -13.42
C ASP A 44 -1.06 7.36 -14.54
N PHE A 45 -2.06 6.49 -14.43
CA PHE A 45 -2.50 5.62 -15.52
C PHE A 45 -3.10 6.47 -16.65
N SER A 46 -2.28 7.26 -17.33
CA SER A 46 -2.70 8.02 -18.50
C SER A 46 -2.50 7.19 -19.77
N MET A 47 -3.58 6.99 -20.52
CA MET A 47 -3.52 6.56 -21.93
C MET A 47 -3.86 7.78 -22.79
N PRO A 48 -2.84 8.52 -23.28
CA PRO A 48 -3.05 9.75 -24.04
C PRO A 48 -3.94 9.50 -25.26
N GLY A 49 -5.00 10.30 -25.41
CA GLY A 49 -5.91 10.23 -26.56
C GLY A 49 -7.14 9.34 -26.37
N THR A 50 -7.38 8.81 -25.17
CA THR A 50 -8.65 8.13 -24.84
C THR A 50 -9.69 9.11 -24.32
N GLU A 51 -10.97 8.85 -24.64
CA GLU A 51 -12.10 9.66 -24.15
C GLU A 51 -12.22 9.62 -22.61
N SER A 52 -11.81 8.49 -22.00
CA SER A 52 -11.73 8.33 -20.55
C SER A 52 -10.73 9.29 -19.90
N GLN A 53 -9.57 9.54 -20.53
CA GLN A 53 -8.57 10.48 -20.01
C GLN A 53 -9.08 11.93 -20.06
N GLN A 54 -9.70 12.34 -21.17
CA GLN A 54 -10.32 13.66 -21.27
C GLN A 54 -11.43 13.86 -20.23
N THR A 55 -12.17 12.80 -19.92
CA THR A 55 -13.20 12.84 -18.88
C THR A 55 -12.58 13.04 -17.50
N PHE A 56 -11.48 12.35 -17.18
CA PHE A 56 -10.74 12.53 -15.93
C PHE A 56 -10.11 13.93 -15.81
N GLU A 57 -9.54 14.45 -16.90
CA GLU A 57 -8.98 15.80 -16.95
C GLU A 57 -10.08 16.86 -16.72
N LEU A 58 -11.22 16.72 -17.39
CA LEU A 58 -12.37 17.62 -17.19
C LEU A 58 -12.94 17.50 -15.77
N LEU A 59 -12.95 16.30 -15.18
CA LEU A 59 -13.38 16.09 -13.80
C LEU A 59 -12.46 16.82 -12.82
N GLN A 60 -11.13 16.69 -12.96
CA GLN A 60 -10.15 17.39 -12.13
C GLN A 60 -10.20 18.92 -12.33
N GLU A 61 -10.38 19.40 -13.56
CA GLU A 61 -10.50 20.83 -13.86
C GLU A 61 -11.75 21.45 -13.21
N ARG A 62 -12.86 20.70 -13.16
CA ARG A 62 -14.14 21.19 -12.65
C ARG A 62 -14.36 20.94 -11.16
N PHE A 63 -13.71 19.92 -10.61
CA PHE A 63 -13.79 19.53 -9.20
C PHE A 63 -12.37 19.34 -8.63
N PRO A 64 -11.60 20.43 -8.46
CA PRO A 64 -10.27 20.37 -7.88
C PRO A 64 -10.36 19.84 -6.43
N GLY A 65 -9.65 18.75 -6.14
CA GLY A 65 -9.64 18.09 -4.83
C GLY A 65 -10.17 16.66 -4.83
N LEU A 66 -10.84 16.20 -5.91
CA LEU A 66 -11.07 14.76 -6.11
C LEU A 66 -9.76 14.10 -6.55
N ILE A 67 -8.96 13.67 -5.58
CA ILE A 67 -7.78 12.84 -5.88
C ILE A 67 -8.33 11.51 -6.39
N ALA A 68 -8.06 11.18 -7.66
CA ALA A 68 -8.54 9.95 -8.29
C ALA A 68 -8.12 8.66 -7.55
N GLU A 69 -7.10 8.77 -6.70
CA GLU A 69 -6.53 7.70 -5.89
C GLU A 69 -6.66 7.94 -4.37
N SER A 70 -7.47 8.90 -3.92
CA SER A 70 -7.72 9.07 -2.48
C SER A 70 -8.27 7.77 -1.89
N ALA A 71 -7.69 7.32 -0.78
CA ALA A 71 -8.26 6.19 -0.05
C ALA A 71 -9.62 6.57 0.51
N GLU A 72 -10.56 5.62 0.49
CA GLU A 72 -11.88 5.76 1.08
C GLU A 72 -12.13 4.68 2.14
N ALA A 73 -12.69 5.10 3.27
CA ALA A 73 -13.29 4.20 4.23
C ALA A 73 -14.77 4.52 4.41
N ARG A 74 -15.62 3.50 4.40
CA ARG A 74 -17.03 3.61 4.70
C ARG A 74 -17.32 3.01 6.06
N VAL A 75 -17.88 3.81 6.95
CA VAL A 75 -18.30 3.40 8.29
C VAL A 75 -19.81 3.31 8.32
N VAL A 76 -20.35 2.10 8.51
CA VAL A 76 -21.78 1.82 8.56
C VAL A 76 -22.21 1.68 10.01
N PHE A 77 -23.25 2.41 10.39
CA PHE A 77 -23.87 2.38 11.70
C PHE A 77 -25.26 1.75 11.58
N VAL A 78 -25.55 0.74 12.41
CA VAL A 78 -26.83 0.03 12.45
C VAL A 78 -27.38 0.08 13.87
N ALA A 79 -28.63 0.56 14.00
CA ALA A 79 -29.31 0.62 15.26
C ALA A 79 -29.87 -0.75 15.69
N PRO A 80 -29.83 -1.09 16.99
CA PRO A 80 -30.30 -2.38 17.48
C PRO A 80 -31.82 -2.50 17.39
N ASP A 81 -32.31 -3.75 17.26
CA ASP A 81 -33.73 -4.11 17.32
C ASP A 81 -34.66 -3.31 16.37
N GLY A 82 -34.14 -2.86 15.22
CA GLY A 82 -34.91 -2.10 14.23
C GLY A 82 -35.24 -0.67 14.67
N GLN A 83 -34.53 -0.15 15.68
CA GLN A 83 -34.62 1.26 16.09
C GLN A 83 -34.06 2.18 15.00
N GLN A 84 -34.34 3.48 15.11
CA GLN A 84 -33.94 4.44 14.08
C GLN A 84 -32.63 5.13 14.44
N VAL A 85 -31.66 5.14 13.53
CA VAL A 85 -30.39 5.86 13.70
C VAL A 85 -30.59 7.38 13.79
N THR A 86 -31.73 7.89 13.29
CA THR A 86 -32.11 9.30 13.38
C THR A 86 -32.71 9.71 14.73
N SER A 87 -32.96 8.76 15.63
CA SER A 87 -33.54 9.02 16.95
C SER A 87 -32.44 9.20 18.01
N GLU A 88 -32.74 9.96 19.08
CA GLU A 88 -31.85 10.01 20.25
C GLU A 88 -31.94 8.68 21.03
N PRO A 89 -30.82 8.16 21.57
CA PRO A 89 -29.49 8.78 21.64
C PRO A 89 -28.59 8.50 20.42
N TYR A 90 -29.04 7.72 19.43
CA TYR A 90 -28.17 7.24 18.35
C TYR A 90 -27.68 8.34 17.43
N LYS A 91 -28.52 9.33 17.13
CA LYS A 91 -28.11 10.46 16.29
C LYS A 91 -26.91 11.20 16.88
N SER A 92 -26.97 11.57 18.16
CA SER A 92 -25.87 12.29 18.82
C SER A 92 -24.59 11.46 18.94
N VAL A 93 -24.71 10.15 19.12
CA VAL A 93 -23.59 9.22 19.09
C VAL A 93 -22.94 9.16 17.71
N ILE A 94 -23.74 9.09 16.64
CA ILE A 94 -23.24 9.08 15.26
C ILE A 94 -22.58 10.42 14.93
N ASP A 95 -23.20 11.55 15.27
CA ASP A 95 -22.62 12.89 15.09
C ASP A 95 -21.25 13.00 15.80
N THR A 96 -21.13 12.43 17.01
CA THR A 96 -19.86 12.41 17.76
C THR A 96 -18.81 11.53 17.09
N ALA A 97 -19.20 10.34 16.61
CA ALA A 97 -18.29 9.43 15.92
C ALA A 97 -17.79 10.04 14.60
N VAL A 98 -18.67 10.68 13.83
CA VAL A 98 -18.34 11.40 12.59
C VAL A 98 -17.38 12.55 12.87
N ALA A 99 -17.62 13.34 13.92
CA ALA A 99 -16.72 14.42 14.32
C ALA A 99 -15.33 13.91 14.79
N GLN A 100 -15.28 12.70 15.38
CA GLN A 100 -14.02 12.05 15.75
C GLN A 100 -13.28 11.54 14.51
N LEU A 101 -14.00 10.95 13.54
CA LEU A 101 -13.42 10.53 12.26
C LEU A 101 -12.78 11.71 11.52
N GLY A 102 -13.42 12.88 11.51
CA GLY A 102 -12.88 14.09 10.89
C GLY A 102 -11.63 14.69 11.56
N GLN A 103 -11.26 14.21 12.75
CA GLN A 103 -10.04 14.60 13.46
C GLN A 103 -8.92 13.55 13.31
N GLY A 104 -9.19 12.43 12.62
CA GLY A 104 -8.21 11.38 12.38
C GLY A 104 -7.07 11.85 11.47
N GLY A 105 -5.88 11.26 11.64
CA GLY A 105 -4.73 11.59 10.80
C GLY A 105 -4.97 11.27 9.32
N GLN A 106 -4.44 12.10 8.41
CA GLN A 106 -4.55 11.95 6.96
C GLN A 106 -5.98 12.02 6.39
N VAL A 107 -6.99 12.40 7.19
CA VAL A 107 -8.37 12.55 6.71
C VAL A 107 -8.53 13.91 6.04
N ASP A 108 -8.96 13.91 4.77
CA ASP A 108 -9.28 15.12 4.02
C ASP A 108 -10.70 15.59 4.37
N ARG A 109 -11.65 14.64 4.36
CA ARG A 109 -13.07 14.95 4.52
C ARG A 109 -13.85 13.75 5.03
N VAL A 110 -14.90 14.03 5.80
CA VAL A 110 -15.91 13.04 6.19
C VAL A 110 -17.28 13.53 5.76
N ASP A 111 -18.00 12.69 5.03
CA ASP A 111 -19.41 12.90 4.71
C ASP A 111 -20.28 12.52 5.90
N ASP A 112 -21.02 13.51 6.42
CA ASP A 112 -22.02 13.28 7.44
C ASP A 112 -23.20 12.49 6.85
N PRO A 113 -23.63 11.38 7.48
CA PRO A 113 -24.70 10.53 6.97
C PRO A 113 -26.06 11.23 6.87
N PHE A 114 -26.33 12.19 7.75
CA PHE A 114 -27.61 12.88 7.82
C PHE A 114 -27.67 14.07 6.86
N GLU A 115 -26.55 14.73 6.59
CA GLU A 115 -26.47 15.79 5.57
C GLU A 115 -26.43 15.21 4.14
N SER A 116 -25.67 14.13 3.94
CA SER A 116 -25.54 13.45 2.64
C SER A 116 -26.73 12.57 2.27
N HIS A 117 -27.73 12.46 3.16
CA HIS A 117 -28.89 11.58 3.01
C HIS A 117 -28.50 10.09 2.85
N ALA A 118 -27.36 9.71 3.42
CA ALA A 118 -26.83 8.34 3.47
C ALA A 118 -27.47 7.53 4.62
N VAL A 119 -28.80 7.56 4.69
CA VAL A 119 -29.62 6.83 5.66
C VAL A 119 -30.53 5.86 4.90
N SER A 120 -30.71 4.64 5.42
CA SER A 120 -31.60 3.64 4.81
C SER A 120 -33.06 4.09 4.80
N ASP A 121 -33.86 3.55 3.89
CA ASP A 121 -35.29 3.90 3.75
C ASP A 121 -36.09 3.63 5.04
N ASP A 122 -35.74 2.55 5.74
CA ASP A 122 -36.32 2.16 7.03
C ASP A 122 -35.69 2.89 8.23
N LYS A 123 -34.67 3.73 7.99
CA LYS A 123 -33.91 4.52 8.95
C LYS A 123 -33.20 3.68 10.03
N THR A 124 -32.96 2.40 9.78
CA THR A 124 -32.26 1.51 10.72
C THR A 124 -30.75 1.54 10.54
N ALA A 125 -30.26 2.03 9.41
CA ALA A 125 -28.84 2.13 9.10
C ALA A 125 -28.47 3.50 8.50
N ALA A 126 -27.24 3.92 8.75
CA ALA A 126 -26.62 5.08 8.12
C ALA A 126 -25.15 4.79 7.81
N TYR A 127 -24.55 5.47 6.83
CA TYR A 127 -23.12 5.35 6.59
C TYR A 127 -22.43 6.71 6.41
N ALA A 128 -21.24 6.84 6.98
CA ALA A 128 -20.34 7.95 6.75
C ALA A 128 -19.22 7.50 5.79
N THR A 129 -18.81 8.39 4.88
CA THR A 129 -17.67 8.16 3.99
C THR A 129 -16.51 9.04 4.44
N VAL A 130 -15.37 8.43 4.72
CA VAL A 130 -14.12 9.10 5.09
C VAL A 130 -13.20 9.05 3.88
N THR A 131 -12.82 10.21 3.37
CA THR A 131 -11.85 10.37 2.29
C THR A 131 -10.52 10.79 2.89
N PHE A 132 -9.44 10.11 2.52
CA PHE A 132 -8.08 10.42 2.99
C PHE A 132 -7.33 11.30 1.98
N GLU A 133 -6.39 12.10 2.48
CA GLU A 133 -5.44 12.93 1.70
C GLU A 133 -4.41 12.09 0.92
N VAL A 134 -4.33 10.78 1.19
CA VAL A 134 -3.33 9.86 0.66
C VAL A 134 -3.98 8.66 -0.03
N ALA A 135 -3.20 7.99 -0.88
CA ALA A 135 -3.60 6.72 -1.48
C ALA A 135 -3.73 5.59 -0.45
N ALA A 136 -4.53 4.57 -0.78
CA ALA A 136 -4.83 3.44 0.13
C ALA A 136 -3.56 2.74 0.66
N SER A 137 -2.54 2.59 -0.16
CA SER A 137 -1.23 2.02 0.20
C SER A 137 -0.43 2.87 1.21
N SER A 138 -0.76 4.15 1.32
CA SER A 138 -0.06 5.16 2.11
C SER A 138 -0.84 5.60 3.36
N VAL A 139 -2.05 5.08 3.58
CA VAL A 139 -2.75 5.22 4.86
C VAL A 139 -1.92 4.51 5.91
N ASN A 140 -1.59 5.20 7.00
CA ASN A 140 -0.73 4.65 8.05
C ASN A 140 -1.55 3.86 9.11
N ALA A 141 -0.86 3.20 10.04
CA ALA A 141 -1.52 2.39 11.07
C ALA A 141 -2.28 3.24 12.11
N ASP A 142 -1.78 4.43 12.42
CA ASP A 142 -2.40 5.34 13.39
C ASP A 142 -3.74 5.87 12.87
N SER A 143 -3.80 6.27 11.60
CA SER A 143 -5.04 6.69 10.92
C SER A 143 -6.10 5.58 10.89
N ARG A 144 -5.70 4.31 10.73
CA ARG A 144 -6.63 3.17 10.84
C ARG A 144 -7.10 2.95 12.28
N ALA A 145 -6.19 3.10 13.24
CA ALA A 145 -6.52 3.00 14.66
C ALA A 145 -7.49 4.10 15.11
N ASP A 146 -7.35 5.33 14.59
CA ASP A 146 -8.27 6.44 14.83
C ASP A 146 -9.69 6.11 14.31
N LEU A 147 -9.77 5.50 13.12
CA LEU A 147 -11.02 5.05 12.54
C LEU A 147 -11.69 3.96 13.37
N ASP A 148 -10.91 2.97 13.81
CA ASP A 148 -11.37 1.91 14.71
C ASP A 148 -11.81 2.45 16.07
N ALA A 149 -11.11 3.46 16.61
CA ALA A 149 -11.45 4.11 17.87
C ALA A 149 -12.78 4.87 17.77
N ALA A 150 -12.98 5.63 16.68
CA ALA A 150 -14.24 6.33 16.44
C ALA A 150 -15.42 5.35 16.26
N ALA A 151 -15.21 4.26 15.52
CA ALA A 151 -16.19 3.18 15.41
C ALA A 151 -16.45 2.52 16.79
N GLY A 152 -15.41 2.35 17.60
CA GLY A 152 -15.50 1.83 18.97
C GLY A 152 -16.40 2.66 19.89
N THR A 153 -16.32 3.99 19.81
CA THR A 153 -17.21 4.91 20.57
C THR A 153 -18.68 4.65 20.25
N ALA A 154 -19.02 4.51 18.97
CA ALA A 154 -20.38 4.23 18.54
C ALA A 154 -20.83 2.80 18.94
N ARG A 155 -19.94 1.80 18.84
CA ARG A 155 -20.22 0.42 19.32
C ARG A 155 -20.51 0.36 20.80
N ALA A 156 -19.77 1.11 21.62
CA ALA A 156 -19.96 1.17 23.06
C ALA A 156 -21.36 1.71 23.47
N SER A 157 -22.02 2.43 22.56
CA SER A 157 -23.36 2.97 22.76
C SER A 157 -24.48 2.02 22.29
N GLY A 158 -24.13 0.79 21.90
CA GLY A 158 -25.06 -0.26 21.47
C GLY A 158 -25.37 -0.28 19.97
N LEU A 159 -24.72 0.55 19.17
CA LEU A 159 -24.78 0.47 17.71
C LEU A 159 -23.92 -0.70 17.22
N THR A 160 -24.38 -1.38 16.17
CA THR A 160 -23.47 -2.23 15.39
C THR A 160 -22.76 -1.34 14.38
N VAL A 161 -21.43 -1.34 14.40
CA VAL A 161 -20.63 -0.50 13.52
C VAL A 161 -19.64 -1.36 12.76
N GLU A 162 -19.64 -1.24 11.44
CA GLU A 162 -18.72 -1.94 10.56
C GLU A 162 -18.00 -0.92 9.68
N ALA A 163 -16.70 -1.10 9.51
CA ALA A 163 -15.90 -0.25 8.65
C ALA A 163 -15.29 -1.08 7.52
N GLY A 164 -15.38 -0.58 6.29
CA GLY A 164 -14.79 -1.20 5.10
C GLY A 164 -14.26 -0.14 4.13
N GLY A 165 -13.71 -0.58 3.00
CA GLY A 165 -13.11 0.32 2.00
C GLY A 165 -11.63 0.02 1.78
N ASP A 166 -11.08 0.56 0.70
CA ASP A 166 -9.71 0.28 0.25
C ASP A 166 -8.66 0.79 1.25
N ALA A 167 -8.97 1.88 1.98
CA ALA A 167 -8.16 2.40 3.07
C ALA A 167 -7.88 1.35 4.16
N LEU A 168 -8.82 0.42 4.38
CA LEU A 168 -8.72 -0.65 5.39
C LEU A 168 -8.16 -1.95 4.80
N GLU A 169 -8.31 -2.18 3.50
CA GLU A 169 -7.79 -3.38 2.81
C GLU A 169 -6.28 -3.30 2.52
N ALA A 170 -5.78 -2.13 2.12
CA ALA A 170 -4.37 -1.93 1.74
C ALA A 170 -3.39 -1.94 2.95
N GLY A 171 -3.92 -2.03 4.17
CA GLY A 171 -3.16 -1.98 5.42
C GLY A 171 -2.73 -3.33 5.99
N GLY A 172 -2.91 -4.43 5.26
CA GLY A 172 -2.39 -5.73 5.67
C GLY A 172 -0.89 -5.63 5.99
N PRO A 173 -0.34 -6.39 6.96
CA PRO A 173 1.02 -6.22 7.42
C PRO A 173 2.03 -6.66 6.35
N ALA A 174 2.31 -5.74 5.41
CA ALA A 174 3.17 -5.98 4.25
C ALA A 174 4.57 -6.45 4.66
N GLY A 175 5.06 -6.01 5.83
CA GLY A 175 6.36 -6.45 6.36
C GLY A 175 6.34 -7.76 7.16
N ILE A 176 5.21 -8.13 7.78
CA ILE A 176 5.17 -9.37 8.60
C ILE A 176 5.18 -10.60 7.70
N ALA A 177 4.42 -10.57 6.60
CA ALA A 177 4.42 -11.65 5.63
C ALA A 177 5.81 -11.88 5.02
N GLU A 178 6.52 -10.78 4.70
CA GLU A 178 7.89 -10.84 4.17
C GLU A 178 8.87 -11.43 5.18
N LEU A 179 8.84 -10.97 6.44
CA LEU A 179 9.69 -11.53 7.51
C LEU A 179 9.43 -13.02 7.75
N VAL A 180 8.16 -13.42 7.71
CA VAL A 180 7.76 -14.83 7.85
C VAL A 180 8.27 -15.64 6.66
N ALA A 181 8.14 -15.13 5.44
CA ALA A 181 8.63 -15.81 4.24
C ALA A 181 10.16 -15.96 4.23
N ILE A 182 10.89 -14.90 4.60
CA ILE A 182 12.36 -14.92 4.72
C ILE A 182 12.79 -15.91 5.82
N GLY A 183 12.12 -15.89 6.98
CA GLY A 183 12.39 -16.82 8.06
C GLY A 183 12.14 -18.27 7.65
N LEU A 184 11.03 -18.53 6.96
CA LEU A 184 10.70 -19.86 6.44
C LEU A 184 11.73 -20.33 5.41
N ALA A 185 12.14 -19.46 4.47
CA ALA A 185 13.17 -19.76 3.49
C ALA A 185 14.52 -20.08 4.16
N ALA A 186 14.89 -19.33 5.20
CA ALA A 186 16.11 -19.59 5.98
C ALA A 186 16.08 -20.97 6.64
N VAL A 187 14.95 -21.37 7.24
CA VAL A 187 14.77 -22.69 7.87
C VAL A 187 14.87 -23.80 6.84
N ILE A 188 14.19 -23.67 5.70
CA ILE A 188 14.24 -24.65 4.62
C ILE A 188 15.68 -24.80 4.08
N LEU A 189 16.36 -23.68 3.81
CA LEU A 189 17.75 -23.69 3.35
C LEU A 189 18.71 -24.30 4.37
N PHE A 190 18.50 -24.02 5.66
CA PHE A 190 19.30 -24.61 6.73
C PHE A 190 19.11 -26.13 6.81
N ILE A 191 17.88 -26.63 6.73
CA ILE A 191 17.59 -28.08 6.76
C ILE A 191 18.14 -28.77 5.52
N THR A 192 18.01 -28.16 4.35
CA THR A 192 18.44 -28.77 3.08
C THR A 192 19.95 -28.77 2.91
N LEU A 193 20.65 -27.72 3.33
CA LEU A 193 22.10 -27.56 3.15
C LEU A 193 22.92 -27.99 4.38
N GLY A 194 22.27 -28.19 5.53
CA GLY A 194 22.89 -28.65 6.78
C GLY A 194 23.94 -27.71 7.39
N SER A 195 24.07 -26.50 6.84
CA SER A 195 25.08 -25.51 7.23
C SER A 195 24.53 -24.10 7.13
N LEU A 196 24.74 -23.31 8.19
CA LEU A 196 24.28 -21.92 8.26
C LEU A 196 24.97 -21.04 7.21
N VAL A 197 26.25 -21.31 6.90
CA VAL A 197 26.99 -20.56 5.86
C VAL A 197 26.46 -20.89 4.47
N ALA A 198 26.16 -22.16 4.21
CA ALA A 198 25.61 -22.59 2.93
C ALA A 198 24.19 -22.04 2.72
N ALA A 199 23.38 -21.96 3.78
CA ALA A 199 22.04 -21.37 3.75
C ALA A 199 22.05 -19.83 3.64
N GLY A 200 23.00 -19.17 4.30
CA GLY A 200 23.10 -17.71 4.30
C GLY A 200 23.53 -17.12 2.95
N LEU A 201 24.38 -17.83 2.19
CA LEU A 201 24.90 -17.32 0.93
C LEU A 201 23.82 -17.08 -0.16
N PRO A 202 22.89 -18.03 -0.43
CA PRO A 202 21.73 -17.78 -1.29
C PRO A 202 20.85 -16.64 -0.81
N LEU A 203 20.65 -16.54 0.51
CA LEU A 203 19.74 -15.59 1.12
C LEU A 203 20.27 -14.15 0.97
N VAL A 204 21.56 -13.94 1.25
CA VAL A 204 22.26 -12.67 1.01
C VAL A 204 22.25 -12.31 -0.48
N THR A 205 22.48 -13.28 -1.36
CA THR A 205 22.49 -13.04 -2.80
C THR A 205 21.11 -12.62 -3.30
N ALA A 206 20.04 -13.24 -2.79
CA ALA A 206 18.66 -12.88 -3.12
C ALA A 206 18.33 -11.45 -2.66
N LEU A 207 18.68 -11.09 -1.42
CA LEU A 207 18.45 -9.74 -0.89
C LEU A 207 19.18 -8.66 -1.71
N ILE A 208 20.44 -8.93 -2.07
CA ILE A 208 21.21 -8.03 -2.94
C ILE A 208 20.54 -7.92 -4.33
N GLY A 209 20.08 -9.05 -4.88
CA GLY A 209 19.37 -9.08 -6.16
C GLY A 209 18.12 -8.21 -6.16
N VAL A 210 17.27 -8.35 -5.13
CA VAL A 210 16.05 -7.55 -4.96
C VAL A 210 16.38 -6.06 -4.80
N ALA A 211 17.38 -5.71 -4.00
CA ALA A 211 17.80 -4.33 -3.83
C ALA A 211 18.26 -3.71 -5.16
N VAL A 212 19.13 -4.41 -5.91
CA VAL A 212 19.63 -3.94 -7.20
C VAL A 212 18.50 -3.81 -8.22
N SER A 213 17.58 -4.79 -8.29
CA SER A 213 16.45 -4.71 -9.21
C SER A 213 15.56 -3.52 -8.89
N MET A 214 15.23 -3.32 -7.61
CA MET A 214 14.37 -2.20 -7.20
C MET A 214 15.01 -0.85 -7.48
N LEU A 215 16.29 -0.68 -7.15
CA LEU A 215 17.05 0.54 -7.43
C LEU A 215 17.23 0.79 -8.93
N SER A 216 17.42 -0.27 -9.71
CA SER A 216 17.51 -0.15 -11.17
C SER A 216 16.17 0.24 -11.79
N LEU A 217 15.06 -0.32 -11.28
CA LEU A 217 13.71 0.05 -11.71
C LEU A 217 13.42 1.52 -11.37
N LEU A 218 13.75 1.98 -10.16
CA LEU A 218 13.61 3.38 -9.77
C LEU A 218 14.48 4.34 -10.60
N ALA A 219 15.70 3.92 -10.95
CA ALA A 219 16.58 4.74 -11.78
C ALA A 219 16.08 4.88 -13.22
N VAL A 220 15.28 3.93 -13.71
CA VAL A 220 14.80 3.85 -15.09
C VAL A 220 13.33 4.27 -15.19
N SER A 221 12.58 4.30 -14.08
CA SER A 221 11.14 4.57 -14.07
C SER A 221 10.78 5.94 -14.64
N ASP A 222 11.53 6.99 -14.31
CA ASP A 222 11.32 8.33 -14.85
C ASP A 222 11.51 8.38 -16.37
N ALA A 223 12.58 7.75 -16.86
CA ALA A 223 12.91 7.74 -18.29
C ALA A 223 11.88 6.98 -19.15
N PHE A 224 11.16 6.03 -18.56
CA PHE A 224 10.18 5.19 -19.25
C PHE A 224 8.74 5.40 -18.79
N GLY A 225 8.47 6.36 -17.89
CA GLY A 225 7.15 6.61 -17.33
C GLY A 225 6.54 5.40 -16.62
N LEU A 226 7.35 4.58 -15.95
CA LEU A 226 6.87 3.38 -15.25
C LEU A 226 6.19 3.77 -13.93
N SER A 227 4.91 3.41 -13.79
CA SER A 227 4.12 3.55 -12.57
C SER A 227 4.54 2.52 -11.51
N SER A 228 4.30 2.82 -10.23
CA SER A 228 4.57 1.99 -9.06
C SER A 228 3.88 0.61 -9.13
N THR A 229 2.78 0.51 -9.88
CA THR A 229 2.09 -0.77 -10.13
C THR A 229 2.91 -1.73 -11.01
N SER A 230 3.78 -1.20 -11.89
CA SER A 230 4.65 -2.03 -12.75
C SER A 230 5.70 -2.80 -11.95
N THR A 231 6.12 -2.26 -10.80
CA THR A 231 7.05 -2.90 -9.86
C THR A 231 6.43 -4.10 -9.13
N THR A 232 5.13 -4.05 -8.83
CA THR A 232 4.42 -5.12 -8.09
C THR A 232 4.04 -6.31 -8.98
N ALA A 233 3.85 -6.10 -10.28
CA ALA A 233 3.49 -7.18 -11.22
C ALA A 233 4.62 -8.20 -11.51
N VAL A 234 5.84 -7.95 -10.99
CA VAL A 234 7.02 -8.80 -11.19
C VAL A 234 7.36 -9.62 -9.92
N ALA A 235 6.71 -9.37 -8.78
CA ALA A 235 6.87 -10.14 -7.53
C ALA A 235 5.75 -11.18 -7.37
#